data_AF-A0A6L9KD01-F1
#
_entry.id   AF-A0A6L9KD01-F1
#
_cell.length_a   1.000
_cell.length_b   1.000
_cell.length_c   1.000
_cell.angle_alpha   90.00
_cell.angle_beta   90.00
_cell.angle_gamma   90.00
#
_symmetry.space_group_name_H-M   'P 1'
#
loop_
_entity.id
_entity.type
_entity.pdbx_description
1 polymer ?
#
loop_
_entity_poly.entity_id
_entity_poly.type
_entity_poly.pdbx_seq_one_letter_code
_entity_poly.pdbx_strand_id
1 'polypeptide(L)'
;MIQNRDNELIVLLHSECELLDAAVNTLLRSVEKCNTIGIKRVYTFEEQESFDSLSSKFNRTSDLFTQKVLRTSWMLLHEPFVPFIDLMNTCEKMGIIIDANQMITIRDLRNQIAHQYIPEALFDLIPEVIEFTQLLVDNIITSKQFISKRKWLIIE
;
A
#
# COMPACT_ATOMS: atom_id res chain seq x y z
N MET A 1 32.25 -1.36 7.34
CA MET A 1 31.41 -1.64 6.15
C MET A 1 29.92 -1.78 6.52
N ILE A 2 29.54 -2.44 7.63
CA ILE A 2 28.12 -2.61 8.02
C ILE A 2 27.41 -1.26 8.28
N GLN A 3 28.06 -0.32 9.00
CA GLN A 3 27.50 1.01 9.29
C GLN A 3 27.13 1.83 8.04
N ASN A 4 27.81 1.61 6.91
CA ASN A 4 27.57 2.39 5.69
C ASN A 4 26.31 1.92 4.94
N ARG A 5 26.09 0.60 4.90
CA ARG A 5 24.95 0.00 4.20
C ARG A 5 23.62 0.32 4.90
N ASP A 6 23.59 0.26 6.23
CA ASP A 6 22.37 0.56 6.98
C ASP A 6 21.99 2.05 6.84
N ASN A 7 22.98 2.95 6.78
CA ASN A 7 22.74 4.37 6.50
C ASN A 7 22.17 4.58 5.10
N GLU A 8 22.70 3.90 4.08
CA GLU A 8 22.15 3.95 2.71
C GLU A 8 20.70 3.45 2.66
N LEU A 9 20.39 2.37 3.38
CA LEU A 9 19.03 1.83 3.48
C LEU A 9 18.08 2.76 4.24
N ILE A 10 18.56 3.46 5.27
CA ILE A 10 17.78 4.48 5.99
C ILE A 10 17.43 5.64 5.06
N VAL A 11 18.39 6.15 4.29
CA VAL A 11 18.15 7.21 3.31
C VAL A 11 17.16 6.76 2.23
N LEU A 12 17.30 5.52 1.75
CA LEU A 12 16.36 4.93 0.80
C LEU A 12 14.95 4.83 1.42
N LEU A 13 14.83 4.29 2.63
CA LEU A 13 13.55 4.12 3.32
C LEU A 13 12.86 5.48 3.52
N HIS A 14 13.61 6.54 3.81
CA HIS A 14 13.07 7.89 3.92
C HIS A 14 12.41 8.33 2.60
N SER A 15 13.15 8.23 1.48
CA SER A 15 12.60 8.56 0.15
C SER A 15 11.40 7.71 -0.23
N GLU A 16 11.42 6.41 0.08
CA GLU A 16 10.29 5.50 -0.15
C GLU A 16 9.06 5.90 0.69
N CYS A 17 9.26 6.32 1.94
CA CYS A 17 8.17 6.82 2.78
C CYS A 17 7.58 8.13 2.25
N GLU A 18 8.40 9.07 1.77
CA GLU A 18 7.91 10.32 1.16
C GLU A 18 7.06 10.05 -0.10
N LEU A 19 7.54 9.14 -0.95
CA LEU A 19 6.78 8.70 -2.13
C LEU A 19 5.48 8.01 -1.73
N LEU A 20 5.50 7.21 -0.65
CA LEU A 20 4.31 6.52 -0.15
C LEU A 20 3.28 7.51 0.40
N ASP A 21 3.73 8.53 1.12
CA ASP A 21 2.84 9.58 1.63
C ASP A 21 2.17 10.36 0.49
N ALA A 22 2.92 10.70 -0.55
CA ALA A 22 2.37 11.33 -1.75
C ALA A 22 1.33 10.41 -2.43
N ALA A 23 1.63 9.10 -2.55
CA ALA A 23 0.73 8.13 -3.14
C ALA A 23 -0.57 7.99 -2.32
N VAL A 24 -0.48 7.79 -1.01
CA VAL A 24 -1.61 7.70 -0.07
C VAL A 24 -2.50 8.95 -0.16
N ASN A 25 -1.92 10.14 -0.16
CA ASN A 25 -2.68 11.39 -0.28
C ASN A 25 -3.53 11.44 -1.56
N THR A 26 -2.97 11.02 -2.70
CA THR A 26 -3.73 11.00 -3.97
C THR A 26 -4.76 9.88 -4.03
N LEU A 27 -4.47 8.73 -3.40
CA LEU A 27 -5.39 7.60 -3.28
C LEU A 27 -6.62 7.99 -2.46
N LEU A 28 -6.43 8.60 -1.28
CA LEU A 28 -7.53 9.03 -0.41
C LEU A 28 -8.44 10.05 -1.11
N ARG A 29 -7.88 11.03 -1.83
CA ARG A 29 -8.68 11.96 -2.65
C ARG A 29 -9.48 11.26 -3.75
N SER A 30 -8.96 10.15 -4.28
CA SER A 30 -9.66 9.37 -5.30
C SER A 30 -10.79 8.54 -4.69
N VAL A 31 -10.58 8.01 -3.48
CA VAL A 31 -11.64 7.38 -2.69
C VAL A 31 -12.76 8.36 -2.40
N GLU A 32 -12.44 9.58 -1.93
CA GLU A 32 -13.44 10.63 -1.70
C GLU A 32 -14.25 10.92 -2.97
N LYS A 33 -13.58 11.11 -4.11
CA LYS A 33 -14.25 11.34 -5.40
C LYS A 33 -15.12 10.16 -5.83
N CYS A 34 -14.67 8.92 -5.64
CA CYS A 34 -15.46 7.74 -6.05
C CYS A 34 -16.64 7.49 -5.12
N ASN A 35 -16.52 7.80 -3.84
CA ASN A 35 -17.64 7.78 -2.89
C ASN A 35 -18.75 8.77 -3.27
N THR A 36 -18.43 9.95 -3.81
CA THR A 36 -19.46 10.90 -4.26
C THR A 36 -20.15 10.47 -5.55
N ILE A 37 -19.50 9.66 -6.39
CA ILE A 37 -20.14 9.04 -7.56
C ILE A 37 -21.21 8.04 -7.10
N GLY A 38 -20.88 7.19 -6.12
CA GLY A 38 -21.79 6.18 -5.58
C GLY A 38 -22.10 5.05 -6.56
N ILE A 39 -23.02 4.16 -6.19
CA ILE A 39 -23.38 2.97 -6.98
C ILE A 39 -24.48 3.33 -8.00
N LYS A 40 -24.23 3.09 -9.28
CA LYS A 40 -25.16 3.34 -10.38
C LYS A 40 -25.24 2.16 -11.34
N ARG A 41 -26.32 2.09 -12.11
CA ARG A 41 -26.48 1.08 -13.19
C ARG A 41 -25.65 1.40 -14.42
N VAL A 42 -25.40 2.68 -14.69
CA VAL A 42 -24.63 3.17 -15.84
C VAL A 42 -23.80 4.36 -15.34
N TYR A 43 -22.51 4.33 -15.64
CA TYR A 43 -21.56 5.39 -15.31
C TYR A 43 -21.22 6.20 -16.55
N THR A 44 -21.00 7.51 -16.40
CA THR A 44 -20.45 8.34 -17.48
C THR A 44 -18.99 7.99 -17.73
N PHE A 45 -18.44 8.39 -18.88
CA PHE A 45 -17.03 8.15 -19.19
C PHE A 45 -16.09 8.73 -18.11
N GLU A 46 -16.38 9.93 -17.62
CA GLU A 46 -15.59 10.60 -16.57
C GLU A 46 -15.66 9.88 -15.21
N GLU A 47 -16.80 9.25 -14.92
CA GLU A 47 -16.96 8.42 -13.72
C GLU A 47 -16.14 7.12 -13.84
N GLN A 48 -16.16 6.49 -15.01
CA GLN A 48 -15.35 5.30 -15.31
C GLN A 48 -13.85 5.63 -15.21
N GLU A 49 -13.39 6.73 -15.81
CA GLU A 49 -12.00 7.19 -15.68
C GLU A 49 -11.62 7.45 -14.21
N SER A 50 -12.58 7.88 -13.39
CA SER A 50 -12.34 8.09 -11.95
C SER A 50 -12.11 6.78 -11.21
N PHE A 51 -12.85 5.72 -11.56
CA PHE A 51 -12.67 4.38 -11.02
C PHE A 51 -11.35 3.73 -11.50
N ASP A 52 -10.98 3.92 -12.76
CA ASP A 52 -9.67 3.49 -13.27
C ASP A 52 -8.53 4.19 -12.52
N SER A 53 -8.69 5.49 -12.31
CA SER A 53 -7.72 6.29 -11.57
C SER A 53 -7.58 5.81 -10.12
N LEU A 54 -8.70 5.50 -9.44
CA LEU A 54 -8.69 4.94 -8.09
C LEU A 54 -7.95 3.60 -8.05
N SER A 55 -8.31 2.68 -8.94
CA SER A 55 -7.74 1.33 -9.01
C SER A 55 -6.23 1.36 -9.30
N SER A 56 -5.80 2.23 -10.23
CA SER A 56 -4.38 2.46 -10.52
C SER A 56 -3.62 2.98 -9.30
N LYS A 57 -4.19 3.94 -8.56
CA LYS A 57 -3.58 4.49 -7.34
C LYS A 57 -3.54 3.47 -6.21
N PHE A 58 -4.56 2.63 -6.07
CA PHE A 58 -4.58 1.54 -5.09
C PHE A 58 -3.46 0.54 -5.36
N ASN A 59 -3.32 0.08 -6.61
CA ASN A 59 -2.25 -0.83 -7.03
C ASN A 59 -0.87 -0.22 -6.77
N ARG A 60 -0.66 1.04 -7.18
CA ARG A 60 0.61 1.73 -6.96
C ARG A 60 0.95 1.89 -5.48
N THR A 61 -0.02 2.25 -4.66
CA THR A 61 0.20 2.49 -3.22
C THR A 61 0.48 1.19 -2.48
N SER A 62 -0.29 0.13 -2.77
CA SER A 62 -0.05 -1.20 -2.17
C SER A 62 1.30 -1.78 -2.58
N ASP A 63 1.72 -1.62 -3.84
CA ASP A 63 3.03 -2.05 -4.31
C ASP A 63 4.18 -1.26 -3.68
N LEU A 64 4.05 0.07 -3.60
CA LEU A 64 5.06 0.90 -2.96
C LEU A 64 5.22 0.55 -1.48
N PHE A 65 4.12 0.33 -0.77
CA PHE A 65 4.19 -0.09 0.62
C PHE A 65 4.84 -1.48 0.77
N THR A 66 4.33 -2.49 0.05
CA THR A 66 4.72 -3.89 0.27
C THR A 66 6.06 -4.27 -0.34
N GLN A 67 6.44 -3.69 -1.48
CA GLN A 67 7.65 -4.06 -2.21
C GLN A 67 8.81 -3.11 -1.95
N LYS A 68 8.56 -1.90 -1.43
CA LYS A 68 9.60 -0.93 -1.09
C LYS A 68 9.70 -0.76 0.42
N VAL A 69 8.79 -0.03 1.03
CA VAL A 69 8.86 0.34 2.46
C VAL A 69 9.01 -0.89 3.37
N LEU A 70 8.17 -1.92 3.21
CA LEU A 70 8.29 -3.15 4.01
C LEU A 70 9.56 -3.93 3.71
N ARG A 71 10.00 -4.01 2.45
CA ARG A 71 11.21 -4.76 2.08
C ARG A 71 12.47 -4.08 2.57
N THR A 72 12.57 -2.75 2.45
CA THR A 72 13.69 -1.99 2.98
C THR A 72 13.71 -2.04 4.50
N SER A 73 12.56 -1.94 5.16
CA SER A 73 12.44 -2.14 6.62
C SER A 73 12.88 -3.54 7.03
N TRP A 74 12.51 -4.57 6.27
CA TRP A 74 12.93 -5.96 6.50
C TRP A 74 14.45 -6.14 6.38
N MET A 75 15.06 -5.49 5.38
CA MET A 75 16.52 -5.48 5.22
C MET A 75 17.22 -4.81 6.40
N LEU A 76 16.67 -3.71 6.93
CA LEU A 76 17.19 -3.02 8.12
C LEU A 76 17.02 -3.82 9.42
N LEU A 77 16.08 -4.76 9.46
CA LEU A 77 15.96 -5.75 10.53
C LEU A 77 17.00 -6.87 10.42
N HIS A 78 17.77 -6.91 9.33
CA HIS A 78 18.73 -7.98 9.01
C HIS A 78 18.08 -9.37 8.93
N GLU A 79 16.79 -9.42 8.58
CA GLU A 79 16.03 -10.65 8.42
C GLU A 79 16.31 -11.29 7.04
N PRO A 80 16.29 -12.64 6.93
CA PRO A 80 16.52 -13.32 5.67
C PRO A 80 15.36 -13.07 4.69
N PHE A 81 15.63 -13.20 3.39
CA PHE A 81 14.55 -13.13 2.41
C PHE A 81 13.55 -14.26 2.64
N VAL A 82 12.27 -13.90 2.71
CA VAL A 82 11.15 -14.84 2.84
C VAL A 82 10.06 -14.54 1.79
N PRO A 83 9.26 -15.57 1.42
CA PRO A 83 8.05 -15.39 0.62
C PRO A 83 7.10 -14.34 1.22
N PHE A 84 6.25 -13.74 0.38
CA PHE A 84 5.37 -12.64 0.81
C PHE A 84 4.46 -13.01 1.98
N ILE A 85 3.85 -14.20 1.98
CA ILE A 85 2.95 -14.62 3.06
C ILE A 85 3.71 -14.70 4.39
N ASP A 86 4.91 -15.29 4.38
CA ASP A 86 5.77 -15.39 5.56
C ASP A 86 6.26 -14.01 6.02
N LEU A 87 6.54 -13.11 5.08
CA LEU A 87 6.85 -11.71 5.39
C LEU A 87 5.69 -11.06 6.14
N MET A 88 4.45 -11.12 5.62
CA MET A 88 3.29 -10.50 6.26
C MET A 88 3.04 -11.08 7.65
N ASN A 89 3.03 -12.41 7.79
CA ASN A 89 2.86 -13.08 9.08
C ASN A 89 3.92 -12.66 10.11
N THR A 90 5.16 -12.46 9.67
CA THR A 90 6.23 -12.03 10.58
C THR A 90 6.12 -10.54 10.90
N CYS A 91 5.80 -9.70 9.92
CA CYS A 91 5.54 -8.29 10.12
C CYS A 91 4.41 -8.07 11.15
N GLU A 92 3.34 -8.85 11.09
CA GLU A 92 2.25 -8.81 12.07
C GLU A 92 2.74 -9.16 13.48
N LYS A 93 3.46 -10.29 13.63
CA LYS A 93 4.04 -10.70 14.92
C LYS A 93 5.00 -9.67 15.52
N MET A 94 5.72 -8.93 14.68
CA MET A 94 6.63 -7.86 15.09
C MET A 94 5.92 -6.52 15.35
N GLY A 95 4.62 -6.41 15.07
CA GLY A 95 3.86 -5.17 15.17
C GLY A 95 4.23 -4.13 14.11
N ILE A 96 4.75 -4.56 12.96
CA ILE A 96 5.03 -3.70 11.80
C ILE A 96 3.73 -3.44 11.05
N ILE A 97 2.86 -4.44 10.94
CA ILE A 97 1.52 -4.31 10.35
C ILE A 97 0.47 -4.80 11.36
N ILE A 98 -0.80 -4.46 11.11
CA ILE A 98 -1.93 -4.79 11.98
C ILE A 98 -2.36 -6.24 11.78
N ASP A 99 -2.55 -6.63 10.52
CA ASP A 99 -3.14 -7.92 10.15
C ASP A 99 -2.52 -8.45 8.85
N ALA A 100 -1.95 -9.64 8.91
CA ALA A 100 -1.30 -10.26 7.76
C ALA A 100 -2.29 -10.68 6.66
N ASN A 101 -3.48 -11.16 7.04
CA ASN A 101 -4.52 -11.57 6.10
C ASN A 101 -5.05 -10.38 5.31
N GLN A 102 -5.24 -9.22 5.95
CA GLN A 102 -5.62 -7.99 5.25
C GLN A 102 -4.64 -7.67 4.12
N MET A 103 -3.33 -7.74 4.40
CA MET A 103 -2.30 -7.46 3.41
C MET A 103 -2.22 -8.51 2.29
N ILE A 104 -2.52 -9.77 2.60
CA ILE A 104 -2.64 -10.83 1.59
C ILE A 104 -3.83 -10.56 0.68
N THR A 105 -5.00 -10.24 1.23
CA THR A 105 -6.20 -9.91 0.45
C THR A 105 -5.99 -8.66 -0.40
N ILE A 106 -5.33 -7.61 0.13
CA ILE A 106 -4.96 -6.41 -0.64
C ILE A 106 -4.13 -6.78 -1.88
N ARG A 107 -3.15 -7.68 -1.73
CA ARG A 107 -2.33 -8.14 -2.86
C ARG A 107 -3.16 -8.92 -3.87
N ASP A 108 -4.08 -9.75 -3.41
CA ASP A 108 -4.94 -10.55 -4.28
C ASP A 108 -5.93 -9.66 -5.05
N LEU A 109 -6.54 -8.67 -4.39
CA LEU A 109 -7.37 -7.64 -5.02
C LEU A 109 -6.58 -6.85 -6.06
N ARG A 110 -5.38 -6.38 -5.71
CA ARG A 110 -4.45 -5.71 -6.64
C ARG A 110 -4.15 -6.57 -7.87
N ASN A 111 -3.97 -7.88 -7.68
CA ASN A 111 -3.76 -8.81 -8.79
C ASN A 111 -5.02 -8.95 -9.64
N GLN A 112 -6.21 -9.07 -9.04
CA GLN A 112 -7.46 -9.14 -9.79
C GLN A 112 -7.68 -7.91 -10.67
N ILE A 113 -7.47 -6.71 -10.11
CA ILE A 113 -7.53 -5.43 -10.86
C ILE A 113 -6.57 -5.45 -12.05
N ALA A 114 -5.32 -5.90 -11.86
CA ALA A 114 -4.32 -5.92 -12.93
C ALA A 114 -4.62 -6.92 -14.06
N HIS A 115 -5.41 -7.96 -13.77
CA HIS A 115 -5.77 -9.00 -14.76
C HIS A 115 -7.13 -8.76 -15.41
N GLN A 116 -7.90 -7.75 -14.96
CA GLN A 116 -9.18 -7.43 -15.58
C GLN A 116 -8.95 -6.67 -16.89
N TYR A 117 -9.25 -7.35 -17.99
CA TYR A 117 -9.27 -6.77 -19.35
C TYR A 117 -10.62 -6.16 -19.73
N ILE A 118 -11.63 -6.29 -18.86
CA ILE A 118 -13.02 -5.84 -19.09
C ILE A 118 -13.33 -4.73 -18.07
N PRO A 119 -13.48 -3.46 -18.51
CA PRO A 119 -13.73 -2.32 -17.64
C PRO A 119 -14.97 -2.48 -16.74
N GLU A 120 -16.02 -3.14 -17.25
CA GLU A 120 -17.27 -3.33 -16.50
C GLU A 120 -17.09 -4.21 -15.26
N ALA A 121 -16.19 -5.21 -15.33
CA ALA A 121 -15.88 -6.10 -14.21
C ALA A 121 -15.04 -5.40 -13.13
N LEU A 122 -14.33 -4.32 -13.49
CA LEU A 122 -13.58 -3.50 -12.54
C LEU A 122 -14.51 -2.70 -11.63
N PHE A 123 -15.66 -2.24 -12.14
CA PHE A 123 -16.60 -1.44 -11.37
C PHE A 123 -17.21 -2.24 -10.21
N ASP A 124 -17.39 -3.55 -10.37
CA ASP A 124 -17.86 -4.44 -9.31
C ASP A 124 -16.85 -4.57 -8.16
N LEU A 125 -15.56 -4.32 -8.41
CA LEU A 125 -14.51 -4.34 -7.38
C LEU A 125 -14.35 -3.00 -6.66
N ILE A 126 -14.90 -1.90 -7.18
CA ILE A 126 -14.68 -0.56 -6.59
C ILE A 126 -15.10 -0.45 -5.12
N PRO A 127 -16.25 -1.02 -4.68
CA PRO A 127 -16.60 -1.03 -3.26
C PRO A 127 -15.52 -1.71 -2.40
N GLU A 128 -14.99 -2.83 -2.88
CA GLU A 128 -13.92 -3.57 -2.20
C GLU A 128 -12.62 -2.76 -2.20
N VAL A 129 -12.24 -2.12 -3.32
CA VAL A 129 -11.07 -1.22 -3.38
C VAL A 129 -11.17 -0.09 -2.38
N ILE A 130 -12.34 0.52 -2.21
CA ILE A 130 -12.56 1.59 -1.25
C ILE A 130 -12.41 1.07 0.19
N GLU A 131 -13.03 -0.06 0.52
CA GLU A 131 -12.91 -0.70 1.83
C GLU A 131 -11.46 -1.06 2.17
N PHE A 132 -10.79 -1.77 1.28
CA PHE A 132 -9.41 -2.22 1.48
C PHE A 132 -8.39 -1.09 1.39
N THR A 133 -8.74 0.07 0.81
CA THR A 133 -7.90 1.27 0.90
C THR A 133 -7.75 1.73 2.36
N GLN A 134 -8.82 1.71 3.15
CA GLN A 134 -8.74 2.11 4.55
C GLN A 134 -7.83 1.15 5.33
N LEU A 135 -8.02 -0.16 5.15
CA LEU A 135 -7.18 -1.18 5.77
C LEU A 135 -5.70 -1.04 5.38
N LEU A 136 -5.43 -0.78 4.10
CA LEU A 136 -4.07 -0.51 3.61
C LEU A 136 -3.44 0.69 4.33
N VAL A 137 -4.19 1.79 4.45
CA VAL A 137 -3.70 3.03 5.09
C VAL A 137 -3.42 2.81 6.58
N ASP A 138 -4.29 2.09 7.29
CA ASP A 138 -4.09 1.79 8.71
C ASP A 138 -2.83 0.94 8.95
N ASN A 139 -2.57 -0.04 8.07
CA ASN A 139 -1.34 -0.82 8.09
C ASN A 139 -0.09 0.03 7.77
N ILE A 140 -0.18 0.95 6.81
CA ILE A 140 0.90 1.91 6.50
C ILE A 140 1.22 2.78 7.71
N ILE A 141 0.20 3.34 8.38
CA ILE A 141 0.39 4.16 9.58
C ILE A 141 1.09 3.36 10.68
N THR A 142 0.65 2.12 10.93
CA THR A 142 1.27 1.23 11.91
C THR A 142 2.73 0.95 11.59
N SER A 143 3.04 0.66 10.32
CA SER A 143 4.42 0.47 9.85
C SER A 143 5.28 1.71 10.04
N LYS A 144 4.76 2.89 9.70
CA LYS A 144 5.49 4.16 9.91
C LYS A 144 5.76 4.41 11.39
N GLN A 145 4.81 4.12 12.27
CA GLN A 145 5.03 4.21 13.73
C GLN A 145 6.14 3.26 14.20
N PHE A 146 6.19 2.03 13.69
CA PHE A 146 7.27 1.08 13.97
C PHE A 146 8.63 1.62 13.51
N ILE A 147 8.70 2.13 12.28
CA ILE A 147 9.92 2.71 11.67
C ILE A 147 10.40 3.93 12.48
N SER A 148 9.50 4.84 12.86
CA SER A 148 9.82 6.02 13.68
C SER A 148 10.35 5.64 15.06
N LYS A 149 9.77 4.62 15.73
CA LYS A 149 10.25 4.12 17.03
C LYS A 149 11.70 3.60 16.97
N ARG A 150 12.14 3.12 15.80
CA ARG A 150 13.51 2.67 15.55
C ARG A 150 14.47 3.78 15.12
N LYS A 151 13.99 5.03 15.02
CA LYS A 151 14.76 6.20 14.56
C LYS A 151 15.32 6.05 13.15
N TRP A 152 14.63 5.29 12.30
CA TRP A 152 14.95 5.15 10.88
C TRP A 152 14.32 6.26 10.02
N LEU A 153 13.42 7.05 10.59
CA LEU A 153 12.99 8.33 10.05
C LEU A 153 13.59 9.40 10.94
N ILE A 154 14.68 10.03 10.49
CA ILE A 154 15.23 11.20 11.15
C ILE A 154 14.47 12.39 10.59
N ILE A 155 13.61 13.00 11.41
CA ILE A 155 13.04 14.31 11.09
C ILE A 155 14.18 15.29 11.38
N GLU A 156 14.71 15.94 10.34
CA GLU A 156 15.57 17.11 10.50
C GLU A 156 14.83 18.27 11.17
#